data_AF-A0A803TDG3-F1
#
_entry.id   AF-A0A803TDG3-F1
#
_cell.length_a   1.000
_cell.length_b   1.000
_cell.length_c   1.000
_cell.angle_alpha   90.00
_cell.angle_beta   90.00
_cell.angle_gamma   90.00
#
_symmetry.space_group_name_H-M   'P 1'
#
loop_
_entity.id
_entity.type
_entity.pdbx_description
1 polymer ?
#
loop_
_entity_poly.entity_id
_entity_poly.type
_entity_poly.pdbx_seq_one_letter_code
_entity_poly.pdbx_strand_id
1 'polypeptide(L)'
;MSFFVEYGSSLHCVWLIIAKPESRIHLAFNDFDVEPQFDFLAVKDGGTSYSSPLIGVYDGTQVPQFLISTSNFLYLLFTTDKSHSDVGFQIRYETVKLQSDHCLDPGIPVNGLRHGDDFYVGALVTFGCDPGYTLSDSEALECEPNFQWKKLKCKTIKIM
;
A
#
# COMPACT_ATOMS: atom_id res chain seq x y z
N MET A 1 -13.64 0.99 -5.31
CA MET A 1 -13.48 0.74 -6.74
C MET A 1 -13.29 -0.75 -6.94
N SER A 2 -13.95 -1.33 -7.92
CA SER A 2 -13.91 -2.78 -8.13
C SER A 2 -13.85 -3.05 -9.61
N PHE A 3 -13.06 -4.04 -10.01
CA PHE A 3 -13.50 -4.94 -11.07
C PHE A 3 -14.48 -5.93 -10.43
N PHE A 4 -15.67 -6.10 -11.00
CA PHE A 4 -16.64 -7.11 -10.56
C PHE A 4 -16.71 -8.29 -11.54
N VAL A 5 -15.83 -8.28 -12.54
CA VAL A 5 -15.68 -9.27 -13.61
C VAL A 5 -14.21 -9.24 -13.98
N GLU A 6 -13.69 -10.38 -14.42
CA GLU A 6 -12.39 -10.55 -15.07
C GLU A 6 -11.98 -9.29 -15.85
N TYR A 7 -10.80 -8.76 -15.59
CA TYR A 7 -10.37 -7.53 -16.23
C TYR A 7 -10.01 -7.77 -17.71
N GLY A 8 -10.00 -6.72 -18.53
CA GLY A 8 -9.62 -6.85 -19.95
C GLY A 8 -8.10 -6.90 -20.16
N SER A 9 -7.67 -7.46 -21.28
CA SER A 9 -6.28 -7.33 -21.75
C SER A 9 -6.01 -5.92 -22.31
N SER A 10 -4.74 -5.50 -22.27
CA SER A 10 -4.19 -4.27 -22.84
C SER A 10 -4.79 -2.99 -22.26
N LEU A 11 -5.13 -3.05 -20.98
CA LEU A 11 -5.63 -1.93 -20.22
C LEU A 11 -4.49 -1.00 -19.82
N HIS A 12 -4.82 0.29 -19.79
CA HIS A 12 -4.01 1.33 -19.18
C HIS A 12 -4.97 2.24 -18.40
N CYS A 13 -5.41 1.77 -17.25
CA CYS A 13 -6.39 2.44 -16.42
C CYS A 13 -5.70 3.34 -15.39
N VAL A 14 -6.16 4.59 -15.30
CA VAL A 14 -5.65 5.57 -14.35
C VAL A 14 -6.78 6.05 -13.48
N TRP A 15 -6.55 6.07 -12.17
CA TRP A 15 -7.45 6.71 -11.22
C TRP A 15 -6.70 7.67 -10.32
N LEU A 16 -7.30 8.84 -10.14
CA LEU A 16 -6.82 9.86 -9.22
C LEU A 16 -7.81 9.99 -8.07
N ILE A 17 -7.38 9.61 -6.87
CA ILE A 17 -8.16 9.78 -5.64
C ILE A 17 -7.73 11.11 -5.02
N ILE A 18 -8.70 11.99 -4.77
CA ILE A 18 -8.49 13.32 -4.21
C ILE A 18 -9.29 13.43 -2.91
N ALA A 19 -8.59 13.60 -1.79
CA ALA A 19 -9.18 13.93 -0.50
C ALA A 19 -9.18 15.44 -0.26
N LYS A 20 -9.93 15.87 0.76
CA LYS A 20 -9.88 17.24 1.24
C LYS A 20 -8.45 17.61 1.65
N PRO A 21 -8.04 18.89 1.49
CA PRO A 21 -6.79 19.38 2.07
C PRO A 21 -6.69 18.99 3.56
N GLU A 22 -5.46 18.72 4.02
CA GLU A 22 -5.16 18.25 5.39
C GLU A 22 -5.72 16.87 5.77
N SER A 23 -6.34 16.15 4.83
CA SER A 23 -6.74 14.75 5.02
C SER A 23 -5.81 13.82 4.26
N ARG A 24 -5.59 12.62 4.80
CA ARG A 24 -4.89 11.54 4.13
C ARG A 24 -5.89 10.51 3.60
N ILE A 25 -5.44 9.67 2.68
CA ILE A 25 -6.23 8.61 2.06
C ILE A 25 -5.74 7.29 2.64
N HIS A 26 -6.63 6.59 3.35
CA HIS A 26 -6.47 5.19 3.71
C HIS A 26 -7.00 4.34 2.55
N LEU A 27 -6.13 3.55 1.94
CA LEU A 27 -6.41 2.67 0.82
C LEU A 27 -6.33 1.22 1.31
N ALA A 28 -7.45 0.51 1.32
CA ALA A 28 -7.55 -0.87 1.73
C ALA A 28 -7.85 -1.79 0.53
N PHE A 29 -7.21 -2.95 0.51
CA PHE A 29 -7.43 -4.01 -0.47
C PHE A 29 -8.32 -5.06 0.18
N ASN A 30 -9.49 -5.30 -0.41
CA ASN A 30 -10.42 -6.33 0.08
C ASN A 30 -10.19 -7.67 -0.61
N ASP A 31 -9.83 -7.62 -1.89
CA ASP A 31 -9.58 -8.78 -2.74
C ASP A 31 -8.55 -8.41 -3.81
N PHE A 32 -7.73 -9.38 -4.22
CA PHE A 32 -6.62 -9.16 -5.15
C PHE A 32 -6.24 -10.45 -5.88
N ASP A 33 -6.41 -10.44 -7.20
CA ASP A 33 -6.10 -11.53 -8.12
C ASP A 33 -5.73 -10.92 -9.49
N VAL A 34 -4.43 -10.70 -9.69
CA VAL A 34 -3.87 -10.04 -10.87
C VAL A 34 -2.78 -10.96 -11.44
N GLU A 35 -2.70 -11.09 -12.77
CA GLU A 35 -1.75 -12.00 -13.39
C GLU A 35 -0.31 -11.70 -12.95
N PRO A 36 0.38 -12.65 -12.31
CA PRO A 36 1.72 -12.43 -11.79
C PRO A 36 2.72 -12.19 -12.92
N GLN A 37 3.62 -11.23 -12.74
CA GLN A 37 4.71 -10.86 -13.68
C GLN A 37 4.30 -10.17 -14.99
N PHE A 38 3.01 -10.13 -15.32
CA PHE A 38 2.53 -9.55 -16.59
C PHE A 38 1.63 -8.32 -16.36
N ASP A 39 0.78 -8.39 -15.34
CA ASP A 39 -0.19 -7.35 -15.02
C ASP A 39 0.12 -6.72 -13.66
N PHE A 40 -0.10 -5.40 -13.54
CA PHE A 40 0.34 -4.68 -12.35
C PHE A 40 -0.59 -3.55 -11.96
N LEU A 41 -0.85 -3.44 -10.66
CA LEU A 41 -1.38 -2.25 -10.02
C LEU A 41 -0.24 -1.47 -9.35
N ALA A 42 0.11 -0.31 -9.90
CA ALA A 42 1.01 0.65 -9.29
C ALA A 42 0.25 1.71 -8.47
N VAL A 43 0.70 1.92 -7.23
CA VAL A 43 0.19 2.96 -6.32
C VAL A 43 1.26 4.04 -6.16
N LYS A 44 0.90 5.29 -6.44
CA LYS A 44 1.79 6.46 -6.30
C LYS A 44 1.18 7.50 -5.38
N ASP A 45 2.02 8.17 -4.60
CA ASP A 45 1.64 9.13 -3.56
C ASP A 45 2.46 10.42 -3.66
N GLY A 46 1.86 11.55 -3.31
CA GLY A 46 2.50 12.86 -3.27
C GLY A 46 2.25 13.74 -4.50
N GLY A 47 1.37 13.34 -5.41
CA GLY A 47 1.06 14.09 -6.61
C GLY A 47 -0.14 13.55 -7.40
N THR A 48 -0.45 14.22 -8.50
CA THR A 48 -1.62 13.93 -9.36
C THR A 48 -1.25 13.34 -10.72
N SER A 49 0.02 13.01 -10.94
CA SER A 49 0.54 12.59 -12.25
C SER A 49 1.33 11.28 -12.19
N TYR A 50 1.65 10.73 -13.36
CA TYR A 50 2.50 9.56 -13.54
C TYR A 50 3.90 9.70 -12.89
N SER A 51 4.40 10.94 -12.78
CA SER A 51 5.71 11.23 -12.17
C SER A 51 5.69 11.23 -10.63
N SER A 52 4.52 11.02 -10.01
CA SER A 52 4.40 10.93 -8.55
C SER A 52 5.21 9.74 -8.01
N PRO A 53 5.84 9.87 -6.82
CA PRO A 53 6.58 8.79 -6.16
C PRO A 53 5.81 7.47 -6.10
N LEU A 54 6.45 6.39 -6.56
CA LEU A 54 5.90 5.03 -6.50
C LEU A 54 6.06 4.48 -5.08
N ILE A 55 4.96 4.03 -4.48
CA ILE A 55 4.92 3.49 -3.12
C ILE A 55 4.54 2.02 -3.05
N GLY A 56 4.06 1.43 -4.15
CA GLY A 56 3.77 0.01 -4.26
C GLY A 56 3.49 -0.41 -5.70
N VAL A 57 3.83 -1.65 -6.03
CA VAL A 57 3.46 -2.37 -7.26
C VAL A 57 2.98 -3.74 -6.83
N TYR A 58 1.79 -4.13 -7.28
CA TYR A 58 1.11 -5.32 -6.81
C TYR A 58 0.65 -6.18 -8.00
N ASP A 59 0.87 -7.49 -7.88
CA ASP A 59 0.48 -8.57 -8.77
C ASP A 59 0.26 -9.87 -7.97
N GLY A 60 -0.22 -10.92 -8.63
CA GLY A 60 -0.56 -12.21 -8.00
C GLY A 60 -1.85 -12.19 -7.18
N THR A 61 -1.98 -13.16 -6.27
CA THR A 61 -3.20 -13.42 -5.49
C THR A 61 -3.10 -12.99 -4.02
N GLN A 62 -1.94 -12.49 -3.60
CA GLN A 62 -1.74 -12.07 -2.21
C GLN A 62 -2.36 -10.69 -2.00
N VAL A 63 -3.42 -10.63 -1.18
CA VAL A 63 -4.06 -9.36 -0.80
C VAL A 63 -3.01 -8.45 -0.11
N PRO A 64 -2.72 -7.26 -0.69
CA PRO A 64 -1.76 -6.35 -0.10
C PRO A 64 -2.23 -5.76 1.22
N GLN A 65 -1.28 -5.38 2.09
CA GLN A 65 -1.60 -4.57 3.28
C GLN A 65 -2.14 -3.21 2.85
N PHE A 66 -3.03 -2.65 3.67
CA PHE A 66 -3.53 -1.30 3.47
C PHE A 66 -2.38 -0.26 3.45
N LEU A 67 -2.64 0.86 2.80
CA LEU A 67 -1.72 1.99 2.71
C LEU A 67 -2.38 3.24 3.26
N ILE A 68 -1.59 4.13 3.83
CA ILE A 68 -2.02 5.50 4.13
C ILE A 68 -1.12 6.46 3.36
N SER A 69 -1.73 7.32 2.54
CA SER A 69 -1.01 8.34 1.79
C SER A 69 -0.38 9.37 2.72
N THR A 70 0.72 9.97 2.28
CA THR A 70 1.37 11.10 2.94
C THR A 70 0.72 12.43 2.56
N SER A 71 0.09 12.47 1.38
CA SER A 71 -0.63 13.62 0.82
C SER A 71 -2.15 13.39 0.79
N ASN A 72 -2.90 14.36 0.27
CA ASN A 72 -4.32 14.22 -0.02
C ASN A 72 -4.60 13.67 -1.43
N PHE A 73 -3.59 13.11 -2.10
CA PHE A 73 -3.67 12.56 -3.45
C PHE A 73 -3.11 11.14 -3.51
N LEU A 74 -3.81 10.24 -4.21
CA LEU A 74 -3.25 8.97 -4.65
C LEU A 74 -3.49 8.80 -6.15
N TYR A 75 -2.43 8.40 -6.86
CA TYR A 75 -2.48 8.08 -8.28
C TYR A 75 -2.32 6.58 -8.45
N LEU A 76 -3.36 5.92 -8.94
CA LEU A 76 -3.38 4.48 -9.21
C LEU A 76 -3.26 4.26 -10.71
N LEU A 77 -2.38 3.34 -11.10
CA LEU A 77 -2.18 2.91 -12.47
C LEU A 77 -2.30 1.40 -12.54
N PHE A 78 -3.27 0.91 -13.31
CA PHE A 78 -3.40 -0.50 -13.62
C PHE A 78 -3.09 -0.73 -15.10
N THR A 79 -2.13 -1.60 -15.36
CA THR A 79 -1.70 -1.96 -16.71
C THR A 79 -1.76 -3.46 -16.89
N THR A 80 -2.31 -3.88 -18.03
CA THR A 80 -2.37 -5.31 -18.40
C THR A 80 -1.70 -5.57 -19.75
N ASP A 81 -1.26 -6.80 -19.95
CA ASP A 81 -0.54 -7.23 -21.16
C ASP A 81 -1.50 -7.54 -22.34
N LYS A 82 -1.18 -8.44 -23.29
CA LYS A 82 -2.08 -8.75 -24.42
C LYS A 82 -2.97 -9.99 -24.22
N SER A 83 -2.84 -10.73 -23.12
CA SER A 83 -3.50 -12.04 -22.97
C SER A 83 -3.53 -12.51 -21.52
N HIS A 84 -4.51 -13.35 -21.17
CA HIS A 84 -4.73 -13.83 -19.81
C HIS A 84 -5.21 -12.70 -18.89
N SER A 85 -6.24 -13.01 -18.13
CA SER A 85 -6.89 -12.07 -17.23
C SER A 85 -7.39 -12.85 -16.03
N ASP A 86 -7.20 -12.29 -14.86
CA ASP A 86 -7.75 -12.81 -13.61
C ASP A 86 -8.92 -11.95 -13.12
N VAL A 87 -9.42 -12.22 -11.92
CA VAL A 87 -10.62 -11.55 -11.36
C VAL A 87 -10.38 -10.05 -11.12
N GLY A 88 -9.14 -9.63 -10.90
CA GLY A 88 -8.73 -8.26 -10.63
C GLY A 88 -8.67 -7.94 -9.15
N PHE A 89 -9.00 -6.70 -8.78
CA PHE A 89 -8.90 -6.25 -7.40
C PHE A 89 -10.12 -5.45 -6.95
N GLN A 90 -10.37 -5.51 -5.64
CA GLN A 90 -11.34 -4.67 -4.97
C GLN A 90 -10.64 -3.77 -3.96
N ILE A 91 -10.73 -2.46 -4.18
CA ILE A 91 -10.13 -1.45 -3.32
C ILE A 91 -11.20 -0.58 -2.68
N ARG A 92 -11.05 -0.32 -1.38
CA ARG A 92 -11.83 0.66 -0.64
C ARG A 92 -10.91 1.80 -0.20
N TYR A 93 -11.41 3.03 -0.23
CA TYR A 93 -10.65 4.17 0.27
C TYR A 93 -11.47 5.04 1.20
N GLU A 94 -10.80 5.62 2.18
CA GLU A 94 -11.39 6.43 3.24
C GLU A 94 -10.49 7.63 3.53
N THR A 95 -11.07 8.75 3.97
CA THR A 95 -10.28 9.89 4.41
C THR A 95 -9.95 9.78 5.88
N VAL A 96 -8.66 9.82 6.22
CA VAL A 96 -8.19 9.87 7.61
C VAL A 96 -7.79 11.30 7.94
N LYS A 97 -8.34 11.82 9.05
CA LYS A 97 -7.83 13.05 9.65
C LYS A 97 -6.64 12.70 10.51
N LEU A 98 -5.54 13.42 10.31
CA LEU A 98 -4.40 13.33 11.21
C LEU A 98 -4.82 13.84 12.59
N GLN A 99 -4.88 12.96 13.57
CA GLN A 99 -4.86 13.37 14.96
C GLN A 99 -3.43 13.85 15.24
N SER A 100 -3.30 15.10 15.65
CA SER A 100 -2.05 15.87 15.63
C SER A 100 -1.12 15.55 16.81
N ASP A 101 -1.23 14.38 17.42
CA ASP A 101 -0.48 13.97 18.60
C ASP A 101 0.14 12.56 18.49
N HIS A 102 -0.27 11.74 17.52
CA HIS A 102 0.23 10.37 17.33
C HIS A 102 0.38 10.04 15.84
N CYS A 103 1.32 9.15 15.50
CA CYS A 103 1.31 8.45 14.23
C CYS A 103 0.06 7.59 14.10
N LEU A 104 -0.38 7.37 12.87
CA LEU A 104 -1.50 6.47 12.61
C LEU A 104 -1.08 5.02 12.88
N ASP A 105 -2.00 4.23 13.43
CA ASP A 105 -1.75 2.80 13.64
C ASP A 105 -1.32 2.13 12.31
N PRO A 106 -0.11 1.55 12.22
CA PRO A 106 0.38 0.89 11.00
C PRO A 106 -0.30 -0.46 10.73
N GLY A 107 -1.17 -0.92 11.64
CA GLY A 107 -1.87 -2.20 11.56
C GLY A 107 -0.97 -3.40 11.86
N ILE A 108 -1.49 -4.59 11.58
CA ILE A 108 -0.77 -5.87 11.69
C ILE A 108 -0.68 -6.47 10.29
N PRO A 109 0.52 -6.87 9.81
CA PRO A 109 0.69 -7.53 8.52
C PRO A 109 -0.05 -8.88 8.45
N VAL A 110 -0.49 -9.27 7.26
CA VAL A 110 -1.03 -10.61 7.01
C VAL A 110 0.06 -11.66 7.24
N ASN A 111 -0.26 -12.77 7.92
CA ASN A 111 0.68 -13.82 8.32
C ASN A 111 1.88 -13.31 9.14
N GLY A 112 1.62 -12.30 9.98
CA GLY A 112 2.62 -11.70 10.83
C GLY A 112 2.03 -11.13 12.11
N LEU A 113 2.91 -10.53 12.89
CA LEU A 113 2.57 -9.90 14.15
C LEU A 113 3.28 -8.56 14.28
N ARG A 114 2.67 -7.66 15.06
CA ARG A 114 3.27 -6.38 15.45
C ARG A 114 3.74 -6.47 16.90
N HIS A 115 4.92 -5.94 17.17
CA HIS A 115 5.44 -5.70 18.50
C HIS A 115 5.46 -4.18 18.78
N GLY A 116 4.82 -3.78 19.88
CA GLY A 116 4.58 -2.38 20.22
C GLY A 116 3.18 -1.91 19.84
N ASP A 117 2.60 -1.08 20.69
CA ASP A 117 1.25 -0.52 20.60
C ASP A 117 1.21 1.00 20.88
N ASP A 118 2.39 1.59 21.14
CA ASP A 118 2.58 3.02 21.29
C ASP A 118 2.82 3.71 19.95
N PHE A 119 2.12 4.83 19.70
CA PHE A 119 2.21 5.59 18.45
C PHE A 119 2.57 7.06 18.64
N TYR A 120 3.05 7.45 19.83
CA TYR A 120 3.51 8.82 20.07
C TYR A 120 4.80 9.11 19.29
N VAL A 121 5.14 10.38 19.08
CA VAL A 121 6.39 10.78 18.39
C VAL A 121 7.61 10.20 19.12
N GLY A 122 8.44 9.45 18.39
CA GLY A 122 9.59 8.70 18.91
C GLY A 122 9.28 7.26 19.33
N ALA A 123 8.02 6.82 19.25
CA ALA A 123 7.68 5.42 19.47
C ALA A 123 8.26 4.54 18.36
N LEU A 124 8.60 3.30 18.72
CA LEU A 124 9.17 2.29 17.83
C LEU A 124 8.23 1.09 17.74
N VAL A 125 7.90 0.70 16.51
CA VAL A 125 7.08 -0.48 16.21
C VAL A 125 7.92 -1.45 15.37
N THR A 126 7.93 -2.73 15.74
CA THR A 126 8.59 -3.78 14.96
C THR A 126 7.57 -4.83 14.50
N PHE A 127 7.91 -5.55 13.44
CA PHE A 127 7.08 -6.63 12.93
C PHE A 127 7.79 -7.97 13.07
N GLY A 128 7.01 -9.03 13.10
CA GLY A 128 7.44 -10.42 13.04
C GLY A 128 6.58 -11.18 12.02
N CYS A 129 7.06 -12.34 11.60
CA CYS A 129 6.37 -13.23 10.67
C CYS A 129 5.95 -14.53 11.37
N ASP A 130 4.82 -15.08 10.95
CA ASP A 130 4.40 -16.43 11.34
C ASP A 130 5.38 -17.49 10.77
N PRO A 131 5.42 -18.71 11.34
CA PRO A 131 6.31 -19.77 10.86
C PRO A 131 6.15 -20.02 9.35
N GLY A 132 7.26 -19.94 8.61
CA GLY A 132 7.28 -20.12 7.15
C GLY A 132 7.30 -18.81 6.34
N TYR A 133 7.18 -17.65 7.00
CA TYR A 133 7.26 -16.33 6.38
C TYR A 133 8.49 -15.56 6.88
N THR A 134 8.99 -14.63 6.07
CA THR A 134 10.15 -13.79 6.41
C THR A 134 9.86 -12.34 6.06
N LEU A 135 10.29 -11.42 6.94
CA LEU A 135 10.15 -9.99 6.68
C LEU A 135 11.07 -9.56 5.53
N SER A 136 10.57 -8.64 4.71
CA SER A 136 11.37 -7.95 3.69
C SER A 136 12.38 -6.97 4.31
N ASP A 137 12.07 -6.45 5.50
CA ASP A 137 12.93 -5.58 6.31
C ASP A 137 12.70 -5.87 7.80
N SER A 138 13.78 -5.95 8.58
CA SER A 138 13.75 -6.20 10.02
C SER A 138 13.89 -4.93 10.85
N GLU A 139 14.02 -3.76 10.24
CA GLU A 139 14.16 -2.48 10.95
C GLU A 139 12.82 -1.99 11.53
N ALA A 140 12.89 -1.32 12.69
CA ALA A 140 11.74 -0.77 13.38
C ALA A 140 11.20 0.48 12.66
N LEU A 141 9.87 0.64 12.62
CA LEU A 141 9.24 1.90 12.26
C LEU A 141 9.35 2.88 13.44
N GLU A 142 9.88 4.07 13.18
CA GLU A 142 9.93 5.17 14.13
C GLU A 142 8.90 6.24 13.79
N CYS A 143 8.11 6.69 14.77
CA CYS A 143 7.16 7.78 14.58
C CYS A 143 7.88 9.12 14.57
N GLU A 144 7.94 9.79 13.42
CA GLU A 144 8.62 11.08 13.27
C GLU A 144 7.75 12.26 13.76
N PRO A 145 8.34 13.43 14.08
CA PRO A 145 7.60 14.62 14.52
C PRO A 145 6.55 15.17 13.52
N ASN A 146 6.56 14.69 12.27
CA ASN A 146 5.56 14.98 11.25
C ASN A 146 4.36 14.01 11.29
N PHE A 147 4.28 13.16 12.33
CA PHE A 147 3.27 12.10 12.50
C PHE A 147 3.25 11.12 11.33
N GLN A 148 4.45 10.79 10.82
CA GLN A 148 4.66 9.76 9.82
C GLN A 148 5.62 8.71 10.36
N TRP A 149 5.34 7.45 10.05
CA TRP A 149 6.34 6.41 10.21
C TRP A 149 7.46 6.66 9.21
N LYS A 150 8.70 6.65 9.70
CA LYS A 150 9.89 6.68 8.86
C LYS A 150 9.88 5.44 7.95
N LYS A 151 9.41 5.60 6.71
CA LYS A 151 9.45 4.55 5.69
C LYS A 151 10.89 4.33 5.28
N LEU A 152 11.45 3.20 5.69
CA LEU A 152 12.79 2.80 5.29
C LEU A 152 12.75 2.40 3.81
N LYS A 153 13.75 2.88 3.05
CA LYS A 153 13.83 2.61 1.62
C LYS A 153 14.21 1.14 1.44
N CYS A 154 13.38 0.39 0.71
CA CYS A 154 13.60 -1.02 0.41
C CYS A 154 15.06 -1.31 0.03
N LYS A 155 15.68 -2.27 0.71
CA LYS A 155 16.82 -3.02 0.18
C LYS A 155 16.30 -4.34 -0.36
N THR A 156 16.55 -4.60 -1.63
CA THR A 156 16.19 -5.85 -2.29
C THR A 156 16.90 -7.02 -1.60
N ILE A 157 16.15 -7.99 -1.08
CA ILE A 157 16.67 -9.34 -0.84
C ILE A 157 16.11 -10.24 -1.94
N LYS A 158 17.03 -10.83 -2.68
CA LYS A 158 16.81 -11.82 -3.74
C LYS A 158 16.60 -13.16 -3.05
N ILE A 159 15.45 -13.81 -3.26
CA ILE A 159 15.31 -15.23 -2.95
C ILE A 159 15.95 -16.00 -4.10
N MET A 160 16.91 -16.88 -3.79
CA MET A 160 17.35 -17.98 -4.66
C MET A 160 16.44 -19.17 -4.46
#